data_AF-A0A2N1RUN0-F1
#
_entry.id   AF-A0A2N1RUN0-F1
#
_cell.length_a   1.000
_cell.length_b   1.000
_cell.length_c   1.000
_cell.angle_alpha   90.00
_cell.angle_beta   90.00
_cell.angle_gamma   90.00
#
_symmetry.space_group_name_H-M   'P 1'
#
loop_
_entity.id
_entity.type
_entity.pdbx_description
1 polymer ?
#
loop_
_entity_poly.entity_id
_entity_poly.type
_entity_poly.pdbx_seq_one_letter_code
_entity_poly.pdbx_strand_id
1 'polypeptide(L)'
;MTPTKPSVADIFINSPVTRSFTYKIPDGMILVAGMRVVVNFAGRKMTGYVSSVHSNMPEGIELKDIESRIDDEPIYDERIIRLAEYVSESYLSSVGEALGKALPAGESSKSRPRNSRVRQIQDSGIILTGQQKEIYEKILSSEKKTHLIFGITGSGKTEVYMSAAIDAVSKGLSVIYLVPEITLSSQIYERLYKVFGDNLIVYHSHLTQNQRLANWKKFYKGEAMAEYTKI
;
A
#
# COMPACT_ATOMS: atom_id res chain seq x y z
N MET A 1 -34.64 -8.54 6.15
CA MET A 1 -34.20 -9.13 4.87
C MET A 1 -32.79 -9.65 5.08
N THR A 2 -32.59 -10.96 5.00
CA THR A 2 -31.25 -11.57 5.05
C THR A 2 -30.45 -11.06 3.84
N PRO A 3 -29.23 -10.53 4.00
CA PRO A 3 -28.45 -10.06 2.86
C PRO A 3 -28.22 -11.23 1.90
N THR A 4 -28.67 -11.08 0.67
CA THR A 4 -28.47 -12.07 -0.40
C THR A 4 -26.97 -12.27 -0.59
N LYS A 5 -26.51 -13.52 -0.52
CA LYS A 5 -25.10 -13.85 -0.73
C LYS A 5 -24.68 -13.34 -2.12
N PRO A 6 -23.56 -12.59 -2.25
CA PRO A 6 -23.12 -12.11 -3.55
C PRO A 6 -22.85 -13.29 -4.49
N SER A 7 -23.29 -13.16 -5.72
CA SER A 7 -23.19 -14.19 -6.78
C SER A 7 -22.17 -13.84 -7.85
N VAL A 8 -21.80 -12.55 -7.95
CA VAL A 8 -20.89 -12.04 -8.97
C VAL A 8 -19.94 -10.98 -8.39
N ALA A 9 -18.83 -10.76 -9.09
CA ALA A 9 -17.83 -9.75 -8.75
C ALA A 9 -17.39 -8.97 -9.98
N ASP A 10 -17.22 -7.65 -9.83
CA ASP A 10 -16.57 -6.83 -10.84
C ASP A 10 -15.06 -6.81 -10.61
N ILE A 11 -14.31 -7.06 -11.68
CA ILE A 11 -12.88 -7.32 -11.61
C ILE A 11 -12.14 -6.48 -12.65
N PHE A 12 -11.19 -5.67 -12.20
CA PHE A 12 -10.21 -5.06 -13.09
C PHE A 12 -9.14 -6.09 -13.48
N ILE A 13 -8.80 -6.17 -14.75
CA ILE A 13 -7.84 -7.13 -15.28
C ILE A 13 -6.51 -6.43 -15.53
N ASN A 14 -5.38 -7.04 -15.12
CA ASN A 14 -4.04 -6.54 -15.40
C ASN A 14 -3.67 -6.68 -16.90
N SER A 15 -4.35 -5.93 -17.75
CA SER A 15 -4.31 -5.95 -19.22
C SER A 15 -4.75 -4.58 -19.71
N PRO A 16 -4.37 -4.12 -20.92
CA PRO A 16 -4.73 -2.80 -21.45
C PRO A 16 -6.21 -2.72 -21.86
N VAL A 17 -7.10 -2.79 -20.87
CA VAL A 17 -8.56 -2.72 -21.00
C VAL A 17 -9.10 -1.71 -20.00
N THR A 18 -9.99 -0.83 -20.45
CA THR A 18 -10.38 0.37 -19.69
C THR A 18 -11.53 0.16 -18.71
N ARG A 19 -12.16 -1.02 -18.72
CA ARG A 19 -13.31 -1.35 -17.87
C ARG A 19 -13.04 -2.58 -17.00
N SER A 20 -13.80 -2.70 -15.93
CA SER A 20 -13.94 -3.96 -15.20
C SER A 20 -14.76 -4.97 -16.00
N PHE A 21 -14.65 -6.23 -15.60
CA PHE A 21 -15.42 -7.35 -16.15
C PHE A 21 -16.11 -8.08 -15.00
N THR A 22 -17.37 -8.45 -15.20
CA THR A 22 -18.15 -9.19 -14.21
C THR A 22 -17.89 -10.70 -14.36
N TYR A 23 -17.54 -11.36 -13.26
CA TYR A 23 -17.35 -12.81 -13.19
C TYR A 23 -18.28 -13.41 -12.15
N LYS A 24 -18.63 -14.68 -12.34
CA LYS A 24 -19.42 -15.44 -11.36
C LYS A 24 -18.54 -15.92 -10.21
N ILE A 25 -19.05 -15.76 -8.98
CA ILE A 25 -18.40 -16.28 -7.78
C ILE A 25 -18.83 -17.75 -7.61
N PRO A 26 -17.90 -18.73 -7.64
CA PRO A 26 -18.23 -20.14 -7.44
C PRO A 26 -18.85 -20.41 -6.07
N ASP A 27 -19.69 -21.43 -5.99
CA ASP A 27 -20.28 -21.86 -4.73
C ASP A 27 -19.20 -22.22 -3.70
N GLY A 28 -19.44 -21.83 -2.44
CA GLY A 28 -18.47 -21.99 -1.35
C GLY A 28 -17.28 -21.00 -1.35
N MET A 29 -17.06 -20.22 -2.43
CA MET A 29 -16.02 -19.19 -2.43
C MET A 29 -16.47 -17.96 -1.63
N ILE A 30 -15.67 -17.58 -0.63
CA ILE A 30 -15.84 -16.31 0.10
C ILE A 30 -14.98 -15.26 -0.57
N LEU A 31 -15.61 -14.22 -1.12
CA LEU A 31 -14.94 -13.16 -1.84
C LEU A 31 -15.51 -11.80 -1.42
N VAL A 32 -14.64 -10.81 -1.29
CA VAL A 32 -15.00 -9.42 -0.99
C VAL A 32 -14.13 -8.48 -1.83
N ALA A 33 -14.56 -7.23 -1.98
CA ALA A 33 -13.75 -6.19 -2.60
C ALA A 33 -12.39 -6.05 -1.90
N GLY A 34 -11.35 -5.69 -2.68
CA GLY A 34 -9.98 -5.55 -2.15
C GLY A 34 -9.15 -6.84 -2.19
N MET A 35 -9.69 -7.93 -2.73
CA MET A 35 -8.97 -9.21 -2.92
C MET A 35 -8.48 -9.37 -4.37
N ARG A 36 -7.34 -10.05 -4.55
CA ARG A 36 -6.90 -10.50 -5.88
C ARG A 36 -7.39 -11.92 -6.16
N VAL A 37 -7.68 -12.19 -7.42
CA VAL A 37 -8.16 -13.48 -7.92
C VAL A 37 -7.45 -13.88 -9.20
N VAL A 38 -7.51 -15.16 -9.54
CA VAL A 38 -7.14 -15.66 -10.87
C VAL A 38 -8.42 -15.82 -11.68
N VAL A 39 -8.43 -15.27 -12.89
CA VAL A 39 -9.54 -15.40 -13.83
C VAL A 39 -9.04 -15.77 -15.22
N ASN A 40 -9.90 -16.40 -16.03
CA ASN A 40 -9.66 -16.60 -17.45
C ASN A 40 -10.09 -15.36 -18.24
N PHE A 41 -9.11 -14.65 -18.80
CA PHE A 41 -9.35 -13.50 -19.67
C PHE A 41 -8.71 -13.75 -21.03
N ALA A 42 -9.52 -13.68 -22.10
CA ALA A 42 -9.10 -13.98 -23.47
C ALA A 42 -8.29 -15.29 -23.63
N GLY A 43 -8.67 -16.35 -22.89
CA GLY A 43 -8.02 -17.67 -22.94
C GLY A 43 -6.74 -17.78 -22.11
N ARG A 44 -6.35 -16.74 -21.36
CA ARG A 44 -5.18 -16.74 -20.48
C ARG A 44 -5.59 -16.60 -19.03
N LYS A 45 -4.84 -17.24 -18.12
CA LYS A 45 -4.97 -17.02 -16.68
C LYS A 45 -4.32 -15.69 -16.33
N MET A 46 -5.08 -14.79 -15.72
CA MET A 46 -4.63 -13.45 -15.37
C MET A 46 -5.01 -13.10 -13.93
N THR A 47 -4.19 -12.25 -13.31
CA THR A 47 -4.54 -11.63 -12.04
C THR A 47 -5.64 -10.59 -12.27
N GLY A 48 -6.72 -10.74 -11.51
CA GLY A 48 -7.82 -9.80 -11.42
C GLY A 48 -7.87 -9.13 -10.04
N TYR A 49 -8.31 -7.88 -10.02
CA TYR A 49 -8.51 -7.07 -8.81
C TYR A 49 -9.99 -6.85 -8.60
N VAL A 50 -10.57 -7.47 -7.56
CA VAL A 50 -11.98 -7.34 -7.20
C VAL A 50 -12.27 -5.92 -6.72
N SER A 51 -13.12 -5.20 -7.45
CA SER A 51 -13.58 -3.86 -7.09
C SER A 51 -14.90 -3.89 -6.32
N SER A 52 -15.81 -4.80 -6.69
CA SER A 52 -17.13 -4.94 -6.06
C SER A 52 -17.57 -6.40 -6.02
N VAL A 53 -18.46 -6.75 -5.08
CA VAL A 53 -19.19 -8.02 -5.05
C VAL A 53 -20.68 -7.73 -4.86
N HIS A 54 -21.54 -8.36 -5.65
CA HIS A 54 -22.98 -8.09 -5.62
C HIS A 54 -23.81 -9.28 -6.13
N SER A 55 -25.14 -9.13 -6.12
CA SER A 55 -26.09 -10.15 -6.58
C SER A 55 -26.72 -9.83 -7.95
N ASN A 56 -26.41 -8.67 -8.53
CA ASN A 56 -26.98 -8.23 -9.81
C ASN A 56 -26.34 -9.01 -10.97
N MET A 57 -26.96 -10.10 -11.39
CA MET A 57 -26.52 -10.91 -12.53
C MET A 57 -26.89 -10.20 -13.85
N PRO A 58 -25.96 -10.00 -14.79
CA PRO A 58 -26.29 -9.49 -16.12
C PRO A 58 -27.22 -10.48 -16.86
N GLU A 59 -28.30 -9.96 -17.45
CA GLU A 59 -29.23 -10.78 -18.23
C GLU A 59 -28.64 -11.13 -19.61
N GLY A 60 -28.92 -12.35 -20.09
CA GLY A 60 -28.55 -12.78 -21.45
C GLY A 60 -27.06 -13.01 -21.70
N ILE A 61 -26.22 -13.00 -20.66
CA ILE A 61 -24.77 -13.22 -20.76
C ILE A 61 -24.38 -14.42 -19.91
N GLU A 62 -23.69 -15.39 -20.52
CA GLU A 62 -23.03 -16.48 -19.79
C GLU A 62 -21.74 -15.95 -19.15
N LEU A 63 -21.69 -15.93 -17.82
CA LEU A 63 -20.51 -15.49 -17.08
C LEU A 63 -19.53 -16.64 -16.90
N LYS A 64 -18.24 -16.32 -17.05
CA LYS A 64 -17.17 -17.21 -16.61
C LYS A 64 -17.06 -17.20 -15.08
N ASP A 65 -16.72 -18.35 -14.53
CA ASP A 65 -16.39 -18.48 -13.12
C ASP A 65 -15.00 -17.87 -12.80
N ILE A 66 -14.86 -17.35 -11.59
CA ILE A 66 -13.54 -17.04 -11.01
C ILE A 66 -12.79 -18.35 -10.77
N GLU A 67 -11.54 -18.45 -11.23
CA GLU A 67 -10.78 -19.71 -11.12
C GLU A 67 -10.32 -19.99 -9.69
N SER A 68 -9.73 -18.99 -9.03
CA SER A 68 -9.24 -19.13 -7.65
C SER A 68 -9.02 -17.77 -6.99
N ARG A 69 -8.96 -17.75 -5.65
CA ARG A 69 -8.51 -16.59 -4.88
C ARG A 69 -6.99 -16.60 -4.75
N ILE A 70 -6.38 -15.42 -4.77
CA ILE A 70 -4.95 -15.23 -4.48
C ILE A 70 -4.77 -14.82 -3.01
N ASP A 71 -5.72 -14.08 -2.46
CA ASP A 71 -5.69 -13.57 -1.09
C ASP A 71 -6.80 -14.16 -0.22
N ASP A 72 -6.48 -14.41 1.05
CA ASP A 72 -7.46 -14.84 2.06
C ASP A 72 -8.21 -13.66 2.70
N GLU A 73 -7.69 -12.45 2.57
CA GLU A 73 -8.20 -11.20 3.13
C GLU A 73 -8.00 -10.03 2.16
N PRO A 74 -8.77 -8.93 2.23
CA PRO A 74 -8.52 -7.74 1.44
C PRO A 74 -7.12 -7.17 1.71
N ILE A 75 -6.42 -6.76 0.65
CA ILE A 75 -5.09 -6.13 0.75
C ILE A 75 -5.06 -4.70 0.17
N TYR A 76 -6.18 -4.22 -0.34
CA TYR A 76 -6.36 -2.85 -0.82
C TYR A 76 -7.82 -2.45 -0.67
N ASP A 77 -8.09 -1.16 -0.80
CA ASP A 77 -9.44 -0.60 -0.74
C ASP A 77 -9.66 0.45 -1.84
N GLU A 78 -10.78 1.14 -1.74
CA GLU A 78 -11.19 2.17 -2.69
C GLU A 78 -10.19 3.33 -2.81
N ARG A 79 -9.37 3.60 -1.79
CA ARG A 79 -8.34 4.66 -1.88
C ARG A 79 -7.28 4.29 -2.92
N ILE A 80 -6.87 3.01 -2.96
CA ILE A 80 -5.92 2.49 -3.94
C ILE A 80 -6.57 2.40 -5.32
N ILE A 81 -7.85 2.04 -5.41
CA ILE A 81 -8.59 2.04 -6.67
C ILE A 81 -8.66 3.46 -7.25
N ARG A 82 -9.05 4.46 -6.45
CA ARG A 82 -9.09 5.86 -6.88
C ARG A 82 -7.73 6.39 -7.30
N LEU A 83 -6.65 5.98 -6.63
CA LEU A 83 -5.30 6.31 -7.05
C LEU A 83 -4.96 5.67 -8.41
N ALA A 84 -5.34 4.40 -8.61
CA ALA A 84 -5.14 3.71 -9.87
C ALA A 84 -5.98 4.30 -11.02
N GLU A 85 -7.20 4.76 -10.74
CA GLU A 85 -8.04 5.52 -11.68
C GLU A 85 -7.38 6.84 -12.06
N TYR A 86 -6.88 7.60 -11.08
CA TYR A 86 -6.13 8.83 -11.34
C TYR A 86 -4.89 8.59 -12.21
N VAL A 87 -4.14 7.51 -11.96
CA VAL A 87 -2.98 7.12 -12.77
C VAL A 87 -3.41 6.69 -14.18
N SER A 88 -4.50 5.92 -14.29
CA SER A 88 -5.07 5.47 -15.56
C SER A 88 -5.44 6.65 -16.44
N GLU A 89 -6.16 7.63 -15.89
CA GLU A 89 -6.56 8.87 -16.57
C GLU A 89 -5.36 9.75 -16.93
N SER A 90 -4.42 9.94 -15.98
CA SER A 90 -3.30 10.87 -16.16
C SER A 90 -2.22 10.36 -17.11
N TYR A 91 -2.03 9.03 -17.18
CA TYR A 91 -0.94 8.40 -17.92
C TYR A 91 -1.41 7.49 -19.06
N LEU A 92 -2.70 7.57 -19.45
CA LEU A 92 -3.29 6.81 -20.56
C LEU A 92 -3.03 5.29 -20.44
N SER A 93 -3.15 4.77 -19.22
CA SER A 93 -3.03 3.33 -18.90
C SER A 93 -4.38 2.77 -18.47
N SER A 94 -4.50 1.46 -18.23
CA SER A 94 -5.70 0.89 -17.61
C SER A 94 -5.64 0.88 -16.08
N VAL A 95 -6.80 0.92 -15.42
CA VAL A 95 -6.91 0.77 -13.95
C VAL A 95 -6.28 -0.56 -13.50
N GLY A 96 -6.51 -1.65 -14.25
CA GLY A 96 -5.96 -2.95 -13.91
C GLY A 96 -4.44 -3.03 -14.02
N GLU A 97 -3.83 -2.38 -15.03
CA GLU A 97 -2.37 -2.25 -15.11
C GLU A 97 -1.82 -1.39 -13.97
N ALA A 98 -2.47 -0.26 -13.67
CA ALA A 98 -2.07 0.62 -12.57
C ALA A 98 -2.12 -0.12 -11.21
N LEU A 99 -3.19 -0.87 -10.95
CA LEU A 99 -3.30 -1.74 -9.77
C LEU A 99 -2.22 -2.82 -9.76
N GLY A 100 -1.90 -3.41 -10.92
CA GLY A 100 -0.85 -4.41 -11.04
C GLY A 100 0.58 -3.88 -10.86
N LYS A 101 0.78 -2.57 -11.01
CA LYS A 101 2.04 -1.92 -10.63
C LYS A 101 2.05 -1.47 -9.17
N ALA A 102 0.92 -1.03 -8.64
CA ALA A 102 0.81 -0.56 -7.26
C ALA A 102 0.89 -1.71 -6.25
N LEU A 103 0.29 -2.87 -6.56
CA LEU A 103 0.17 -3.99 -5.64
C LEU A 103 1.27 -5.04 -5.87
N PRO A 104 1.86 -5.61 -4.80
CA PRO A 104 2.82 -6.71 -4.94
C PRO A 104 2.22 -7.91 -5.67
N ALA A 105 3.03 -8.62 -6.47
CA ALA A 105 2.58 -9.79 -7.23
C ALA A 105 2.71 -11.11 -6.45
N GLY A 106 3.11 -11.07 -5.18
CA GLY A 106 3.33 -12.26 -4.35
C GLY A 106 2.06 -13.07 -4.15
N GLU A 107 2.23 -14.35 -3.82
CA GLU A 107 1.15 -15.26 -3.43
C GLU A 107 1.01 -15.24 -1.91
N SER A 108 -0.24 -15.29 -1.42
CA SER A 108 -0.48 -15.38 0.02
C SER A 108 -0.04 -16.76 0.53
N SER A 109 1.16 -16.84 1.12
CA SER A 109 1.50 -17.98 1.97
C SER A 109 0.73 -17.88 3.29
N LYS A 110 0.37 -19.03 3.90
CA LYS A 110 -0.16 -19.13 5.28
C LYS A 110 0.93 -18.78 6.31
N SER A 111 1.59 -17.64 6.17
CA SER A 111 2.53 -17.15 7.16
C SER A 111 1.74 -16.69 8.36
N ARG A 112 1.88 -17.41 9.48
CA ARG A 112 1.41 -16.91 10.78
C ARG A 112 2.03 -15.52 11.02
N PRO A 113 1.24 -14.50 11.40
CA PRO A 113 1.82 -13.27 11.87
C PRO A 113 2.72 -13.62 13.07
N ARG A 114 4.02 -13.39 12.94
CA ARG A 114 4.85 -13.26 14.14
C ARG A 114 4.29 -12.03 14.83
N ASN A 115 3.76 -12.21 16.04
CA ASN A 115 3.39 -11.10 16.93
C ASN A 115 4.63 -10.23 17.16
N SER A 116 4.90 -9.29 16.26
CA SER A 116 5.81 -8.19 16.52
C SER A 116 5.04 -7.28 17.46
N ARG A 117 5.27 -7.46 18.77
CA ARG A 117 4.93 -6.41 19.72
C ARG A 117 5.55 -5.12 19.16
N VAL A 118 4.71 -4.14 18.87
CA VAL A 118 5.14 -2.80 18.51
C VAL A 118 6.13 -2.36 19.59
N ARG A 119 7.43 -2.31 19.25
CA ARG A 119 8.43 -1.83 20.20
C ARG A 119 8.23 -0.32 20.38
N GLN A 120 8.41 0.19 21.59
CA GLN A 120 8.42 1.64 21.81
C GLN A 120 9.50 2.29 20.94
N ILE A 121 9.21 3.49 20.43
CA ILE A 121 10.17 4.31 19.70
C ILE A 121 11.37 4.55 20.63
N GLN A 122 12.59 4.30 20.15
CA GLN A 122 13.81 4.60 20.91
C GLN A 122 14.12 6.09 20.84
N ASP A 123 14.81 6.61 21.84
CA ASP A 123 15.27 8.00 21.84
C ASP A 123 16.13 8.26 20.58
N SER A 124 15.75 9.27 19.82
CA SER A 124 16.43 9.64 18.59
C SER A 124 17.69 10.46 18.83
N GLY A 125 17.82 11.08 20.02
CA GLY A 125 18.89 12.02 20.33
C GLY A 125 18.89 13.27 19.43
N ILE A 126 17.80 13.54 18.69
CA ILE A 126 17.69 14.67 17.78
C ILE A 126 17.42 15.94 18.58
N ILE A 127 18.31 16.92 18.45
CA ILE A 127 18.15 18.25 19.03
C ILE A 127 18.05 19.25 17.88
N LEU A 128 16.87 19.84 17.70
CA LEU A 128 16.64 20.84 16.66
C LEU A 128 17.27 22.18 17.06
N THR A 129 17.90 22.84 16.09
CA THR A 129 18.31 24.25 16.24
C THR A 129 17.08 25.16 16.31
N GLY A 130 17.25 26.41 16.74
CA GLY A 130 16.14 27.38 16.81
C GLY A 130 15.39 27.52 15.48
N GLN A 131 16.12 27.61 14.36
CA GLN A 131 15.52 27.70 13.01
C GLN A 131 14.79 26.41 12.62
N GLN A 132 15.37 25.25 12.91
CA GLN A 132 14.74 23.95 12.59
C GLN A 132 13.46 23.73 13.41
N LYS A 133 13.48 24.13 14.69
CA LYS A 133 12.32 24.07 15.59
C LYS A 133 11.19 24.96 15.07
N GLU A 134 11.50 26.18 14.64
CA GLU A 134 10.50 27.08 14.04
C GLU A 134 9.87 26.46 12.78
N ILE A 135 10.66 25.83 11.92
CA ILE A 135 10.14 25.14 10.72
C ILE A 135 9.25 23.96 11.12
N TYR A 136 9.70 23.14 12.07
CA TYR A 136 8.94 21.99 12.59
C TYR A 136 7.59 22.42 13.17
N GLU A 137 7.57 23.44 14.03
CA GLU A 137 6.35 23.96 14.64
C GLU A 137 5.39 24.52 13.57
N LYS A 138 5.90 25.26 12.59
CA LYS A 138 5.10 25.77 11.47
C LYS A 138 4.46 24.66 10.64
N ILE A 139 5.12 23.52 10.46
CA ILE A 139 4.55 22.37 9.75
C ILE A 139 3.41 21.78 10.57
N LEU A 140 3.62 21.55 11.88
CA LEU A 140 2.62 20.91 12.73
C LEU A 140 1.40 21.79 13.01
N SER A 141 1.55 23.11 13.02
CA SER A 141 0.45 24.04 13.25
C SER A 141 -0.28 24.47 11.96
N SER A 142 0.17 24.02 10.79
CA SER A 142 -0.40 24.47 9.52
C SER A 142 -1.71 23.75 9.18
N GLU A 143 -2.66 24.49 8.60
CA GLU A 143 -3.83 23.92 7.94
C GLU A 143 -3.50 23.33 6.55
N LYS A 144 -2.32 23.65 5.99
CA LYS A 144 -1.88 23.11 4.70
C LYS A 144 -1.41 21.66 4.87
N LYS A 145 -1.67 20.82 3.86
CA LYS A 145 -1.26 19.40 3.86
C LYS A 145 0.12 19.16 3.25
N THR A 146 0.66 20.14 2.53
CA THR A 146 1.90 20.00 1.77
C THR A 146 2.84 21.15 2.09
N HIS A 147 4.09 20.81 2.39
CA HIS A 147 5.14 21.75 2.76
C HIS A 147 6.41 21.49 1.96
N LEU A 148 7.10 22.57 1.60
CA LEU A 148 8.43 22.53 1.01
C LEU A 148 9.45 23.06 2.00
N ILE A 149 10.42 22.25 2.39
CA ILE A 149 11.58 22.70 3.18
C ILE A 149 12.74 22.96 2.22
N PHE A 150 13.03 24.23 1.99
CA PHE A 150 14.16 24.66 1.16
C PHE A 150 15.42 24.86 2.01
N GLY A 151 16.55 24.33 1.57
CA GLY A 151 17.84 24.53 2.23
C GLY A 151 18.96 23.74 1.56
N ILE A 152 20.20 24.21 1.69
CA ILE A 152 21.39 23.55 1.15
C ILE A 152 21.66 22.20 1.85
N THR A 153 22.47 21.33 1.25
CA THR A 153 22.95 20.11 1.92
C THR A 153 23.69 20.47 3.21
N GLY A 154 23.53 19.67 4.26
CA GLY A 154 24.14 19.95 5.57
C GLY A 154 23.36 20.94 6.46
N SER A 155 22.31 21.61 5.95
CA SER A 155 21.46 22.51 6.76
C SER A 155 20.56 21.80 7.79
N GLY A 156 20.60 20.46 7.83
CA GLY A 156 19.84 19.64 8.78
C GLY A 156 18.36 19.45 8.45
N LYS A 157 17.95 19.54 7.18
CA LYS A 157 16.57 19.22 6.74
C LYS A 157 16.11 17.84 7.23
N THR A 158 17.01 16.86 7.19
CA THR A 158 16.76 15.49 7.66
C THR A 158 16.33 15.45 9.13
N GLU A 159 16.86 16.32 10.00
CA GLU A 159 16.47 16.38 11.41
C GLU A 159 15.00 16.78 11.57
N VAL A 160 14.55 17.73 10.74
CA VAL A 160 13.15 18.17 10.73
C VAL A 160 12.23 17.05 10.23
N TYR A 161 12.61 16.35 9.15
CA TYR A 161 11.85 15.21 8.63
C TYR A 161 11.74 14.08 9.67
N MET A 162 12.85 13.73 10.31
CA MET A 162 12.88 12.68 11.35
C MET A 162 12.05 13.08 12.57
N SER A 163 12.13 14.34 13.02
CA SER A 163 11.33 14.82 14.16
C SER A 163 9.84 14.79 13.86
N ALA A 164 9.42 15.21 12.66
CA ALA A 164 8.04 15.11 12.22
C ALA A 164 7.56 13.65 12.12
N ALA A 165 8.41 12.75 11.62
CA ALA A 165 8.09 11.33 11.54
C ALA A 165 7.92 10.69 12.92
N ILE A 166 8.81 10.99 13.88
CA ILE A 166 8.72 10.49 15.26
C ILE A 166 7.43 10.97 15.93
N ASP A 167 7.08 12.25 15.78
CA ASP A 167 5.85 12.82 16.34
C ASP A 167 4.59 12.20 15.72
N ALA A 168 4.59 11.95 14.40
CA ALA A 168 3.48 11.26 13.75
C ALA A 168 3.29 9.84 14.32
N VAL A 169 4.38 9.07 14.45
CA VAL A 169 4.33 7.70 15.00
C VAL A 169 3.96 7.69 16.47
N SER A 170 4.42 8.65 17.28
CA SER A 170 4.06 8.74 18.71
C SER A 170 2.56 9.01 18.92
N LYS A 171 1.91 9.63 17.93
CA LYS A 171 0.45 9.84 17.86
C LYS A 171 -0.31 8.65 17.28
N GLY A 172 0.36 7.53 16.99
CA GLY A 172 -0.25 6.32 16.43
C GLY A 172 -0.50 6.38 14.92
N LEU A 173 0.12 7.32 14.20
CA LEU A 173 0.05 7.40 12.74
C LEU A 173 1.19 6.58 12.09
N SER A 174 1.05 6.27 10.81
CA SER A 174 2.10 5.67 9.99
C SER A 174 2.81 6.72 9.14
N VAL A 175 4.09 6.52 8.87
CA VAL A 175 4.93 7.40 8.03
C VAL A 175 5.43 6.65 6.81
N ILE A 176 5.40 7.31 5.64
CA ILE A 176 6.13 6.86 4.45
C ILE A 176 7.30 7.83 4.24
N TYR A 177 8.51 7.31 4.27
CA TYR A 177 9.76 8.04 4.07
C TYR A 177 10.37 7.63 2.72
N LEU A 178 10.17 8.48 1.71
CA LEU A 178 10.65 8.24 0.35
C LEU A 178 12.04 8.84 0.17
N VAL A 179 12.98 8.05 -0.35
CA VAL A 179 14.33 8.53 -0.70
C VAL A 179 14.68 8.24 -2.16
N PRO A 180 15.41 9.15 -2.83
CA PRO A 180 15.98 8.88 -4.14
C PRO A 180 17.29 8.07 -4.01
N GLU A 181 17.31 6.83 -4.52
CA GLU A 181 18.45 5.91 -4.77
C GLU A 181 19.72 5.91 -3.85
N ILE A 182 20.72 5.10 -4.21
CA ILE A 182 21.47 4.20 -3.29
C ILE A 182 22.49 4.89 -2.36
N THR A 183 23.09 6.02 -2.71
CA THR A 183 24.35 6.48 -2.07
C THR A 183 24.16 7.12 -0.68
N LEU A 184 23.00 7.70 -0.41
CA LEU A 184 22.65 8.28 0.91
C LEU A 184 21.80 7.32 1.76
N SER A 185 21.59 6.09 1.28
CA SER A 185 20.59 5.17 1.82
C SER A 185 21.00 4.48 3.12
N SER A 186 22.28 4.16 3.33
CA SER A 186 22.73 3.43 4.53
C SER A 186 22.69 4.29 5.80
N GLN A 187 23.18 5.53 5.75
CA GLN A 187 23.22 6.41 6.92
C GLN A 187 21.81 6.81 7.38
N ILE A 188 20.93 7.19 6.45
CA ILE A 188 19.54 7.51 6.79
C ILE A 188 18.82 6.26 7.30
N TYR A 189 19.05 5.11 6.67
CA TYR A 189 18.50 3.83 7.13
C TYR A 189 18.95 3.50 8.56
N GLU A 190 20.25 3.56 8.87
CA GLU A 190 20.76 3.29 10.21
C GLU A 190 20.15 4.23 11.26
N ARG A 191 19.99 5.52 10.90
CA ARG A 191 19.34 6.51 11.77
C ARG A 191 17.88 6.20 12.01
N LEU A 192 17.12 5.86 10.97
CA LEU A 192 15.71 5.45 11.09
C LEU A 192 15.60 4.14 11.88
N TYR A 193 16.49 3.18 11.63
CA TYR A 193 16.48 1.88 12.30
C TYR A 193 16.83 2.00 13.78
N LYS A 194 17.74 2.90 14.17
CA LYS A 194 18.00 3.21 15.59
C LYS A 194 16.74 3.67 16.32
N VAL A 195 15.91 4.47 15.66
CA VAL A 195 14.69 5.05 16.24
C VAL A 195 13.52 4.06 16.23
N PHE A 196 13.24 3.47 15.06
CA PHE A 196 12.04 2.67 14.81
C PHE A 196 12.27 1.17 14.99
N GLY A 197 13.53 0.71 15.01
CA GLY A 197 13.89 -0.69 15.19
C GLY A 197 13.16 -1.64 14.23
N ASP A 198 12.63 -2.72 14.79
CA ASP A 198 11.87 -3.73 14.04
C ASP A 198 10.53 -3.23 13.48
N ASN A 199 10.07 -2.03 13.86
CA ASN A 199 8.87 -1.41 13.31
C ASN A 199 9.15 -0.64 12.00
N LEU A 200 10.43 -0.50 11.61
CA LEU A 200 10.82 0.05 10.31
C LEU A 200 10.75 -1.05 9.25
N ILE A 201 9.88 -0.86 8.27
CA ILE A 201 9.86 -1.72 7.10
C ILE A 201 10.63 -1.05 5.97
N VAL A 202 11.60 -1.77 5.44
CA VAL A 202 12.42 -1.34 4.31
C VAL A 202 11.84 -1.94 3.04
N TYR A 203 11.60 -1.11 2.03
CA TYR A 203 11.12 -1.50 0.72
C TYR A 203 12.19 -1.18 -0.33
N HIS A 204 12.75 -2.22 -0.96
CA HIS A 204 13.82 -2.09 -1.95
C HIS A 204 13.71 -3.13 -3.09
N SER A 205 14.42 -2.89 -4.18
CA SER A 205 14.41 -3.72 -5.40
C SER A 205 14.68 -5.21 -5.12
N HIS A 206 15.64 -5.53 -4.25
CA HIS A 206 16.02 -6.93 -3.96
C HIS A 206 15.00 -7.76 -3.15
N LEU A 207 13.89 -7.17 -2.69
CA LEU A 207 12.84 -7.96 -2.00
C LEU A 207 12.12 -8.86 -2.99
N THR A 208 11.94 -10.13 -2.61
CA THR A 208 11.06 -11.06 -3.33
C THR A 208 9.61 -10.58 -3.31
N GLN A 209 8.80 -11.03 -4.27
CA GLN A 209 7.38 -10.65 -4.34
C GLN A 209 6.60 -11.05 -3.08
N ASN A 210 6.94 -12.18 -2.45
CA ASN A 210 6.30 -12.62 -1.20
C ASN A 210 6.72 -11.75 0.00
N GLN A 211 7.99 -11.31 0.07
CA GLN A 211 8.42 -10.36 1.08
C GLN A 211 7.74 -9.00 0.90
N ARG A 212 7.60 -8.52 -0.34
CA ARG A 212 6.87 -7.28 -0.66
C ARG A 212 5.40 -7.38 -0.23
N LEU A 213 4.74 -8.50 -0.52
CA LEU A 213 3.36 -8.73 -0.09
C LEU A 213 3.24 -8.76 1.44
N ALA A 214 4.13 -9.45 2.14
CA ALA A 214 4.13 -9.50 3.60
C ALA A 214 4.30 -8.09 4.22
N ASN A 215 5.23 -7.31 3.68
CA ASN A 215 5.46 -5.92 4.10
C ASN A 215 4.26 -5.02 3.79
N TRP A 216 3.69 -5.14 2.59
CA TRP A 216 2.48 -4.40 2.18
C TRP A 216 1.30 -4.68 3.11
N LYS A 217 1.04 -5.95 3.46
CA LYS A 217 -0.04 -6.31 4.39
C LYS A 217 0.15 -5.68 5.76
N LYS A 218 1.38 -5.60 6.27
CA LYS A 218 1.66 -4.92 7.55
C LYS A 218 1.34 -3.43 7.48
N PHE A 219 1.70 -2.74 6.39
CA PHE A 219 1.31 -1.34 6.19
C PHE A 219 -0.18 -1.15 6.08
N TYR A 220 -0.82 -1.95 5.24
CA TYR A 220 -2.24 -1.86 4.99
C TYR A 220 -3.07 -2.07 6.28
N LYS A 221 -2.59 -2.93 7.19
CA LYS A 221 -3.20 -3.19 8.50
C LYS A 221 -2.81 -2.21 9.60
N GLY A 222 -1.91 -1.25 9.33
CA GLY A 222 -1.39 -0.33 10.35
C GLY A 222 -0.46 -1.00 11.37
N GLU A 223 0.06 -2.19 11.09
CA GLU A 223 1.04 -2.90 11.93
C GLU A 223 2.46 -2.36 11.74
N ALA A 224 2.67 -1.53 10.71
CA ALA A 224 3.94 -0.90 10.40
C ALA A 224 3.91 0.60 10.72
N MET A 225 4.96 1.08 11.38
CA MET A 225 5.06 2.47 11.83
C MET A 225 5.71 3.37 10.78
N ALA A 226 6.72 2.86 10.07
CA ALA A 226 7.44 3.62 9.07
C ALA A 226 7.82 2.75 7.88
N GLU A 227 7.52 3.23 6.66
CA GLU A 227 8.06 2.68 5.41
C GLU A 227 9.26 3.49 4.97
N TYR A 228 10.36 2.80 4.68
CA TYR A 228 11.46 3.38 3.97
C TYR A 228 11.50 2.77 2.57
N THR A 229 11.12 3.56 1.56
CA THR A 229 11.06 3.11 0.17
C THR A 229 12.23 3.70 -0.60
N LYS A 230 13.06 2.81 -1.15
CA LYS A 230 14.07 3.19 -2.15
C LYS A 230 13.35 3.29 -3.50
N ILE A 231 13.15 4.51 -3.99
CA ILE A 231 12.63 4.81 -5.34
C ILE A 231 13.80 4.88 -6.30
#